data_AF-A0ABD5XSI0-F1
#
_entry.id   AF-A0ABD5XSI0-F1
#
_cell.length_a   1.000
_cell.length_b   1.000
_cell.length_c   1.000
_cell.angle_alpha   90.00
_cell.angle_beta   90.00
_cell.angle_gamma   90.00
#
_symmetry.space_group_name_H-M   'P 1'
#
loop_
_entity.id
_entity.type
_entity.pdbx_description
1 polymer ?
#
loop_
_entity_poly.entity_id
_entity_poly.type
_entity_poly.pdbx_seq_one_letter_code
_entity_poly.pdbx_strand_id
1 'polypeptide(L)'
;MYENARSPFTDTGLGATLNRTFGDERVAFNVEVRYRTTAGGQGRTRIVYMGSPSDNAVAASRTVVLFDDDPVGDGAGTLADVAAAPDREFYVGDADPDGPLYGVMEVRIVVWRI
;
A
#
# COMPACT_ATOMS: atom_id res chain seq x y z
N MET A 1 -11.85 12.81 -16.96
CA MET A 1 -10.69 12.73 -17.85
C MET A 1 -9.55 12.26 -16.96
N TYR A 2 -9.39 10.94 -16.78
CA TYR A 2 -8.35 10.40 -15.89
C TYR A 2 -7.12 10.16 -16.72
N GLU A 3 -6.07 10.92 -16.41
CA GLU A 3 -4.77 10.85 -17.06
C GLU A 3 -4.20 9.43 -16.91
N ASN A 4 -3.96 8.82 -18.06
CA ASN A 4 -3.38 7.49 -18.22
C ASN A 4 -1.86 7.53 -17.96
N ALA A 5 -1.44 8.22 -16.90
CA ALA A 5 -0.10 8.08 -16.36
C ALA A 5 -0.07 6.74 -15.64
N ARG A 6 0.77 5.81 -16.11
CA ARG A 6 1.07 4.58 -15.36
C ARG A 6 1.42 4.99 -13.93
N SER A 7 0.55 4.64 -12.99
CA SER A 7 0.83 4.89 -11.58
C SER A 7 2.05 4.05 -11.20
N PRO A 8 2.96 4.52 -10.33
CA PRO A 8 4.03 3.67 -9.79
C PRO A 8 3.50 2.34 -9.24
N PHE A 9 2.24 2.33 -8.80
CA PHE A 9 1.56 1.11 -8.38
C PHE A 9 1.37 0.08 -9.51
N THR A 10 1.01 0.51 -10.73
CA THR A 10 0.77 -0.42 -11.86
C THR A 10 2.03 -1.14 -12.33
N ASP A 11 3.22 -0.60 -12.03
CA ASP A 11 4.50 -1.23 -12.33
C ASP A 11 4.86 -2.34 -11.31
N THR A 12 4.14 -2.43 -10.19
CA THR A 12 4.29 -3.54 -9.22
C THR A 12 3.59 -4.80 -9.69
N GLY A 13 4.04 -5.98 -9.26
CA GLY A 13 3.38 -7.25 -9.58
C GLY A 13 1.92 -7.34 -9.10
N LEU A 14 1.61 -6.72 -7.95
CA LEU A 14 0.24 -6.61 -7.44
C LEU A 14 -0.62 -5.70 -8.33
N GLY A 15 -0.13 -4.51 -8.65
CA GLY A 15 -0.85 -3.55 -9.48
C GLY A 15 -1.09 -4.07 -10.91
N ALA A 16 -0.08 -4.69 -11.51
CA ALA A 16 -0.22 -5.34 -12.81
C ALA A 16 -1.25 -6.48 -12.78
N THR A 17 -1.27 -7.28 -11.71
CA THR A 17 -2.25 -8.36 -11.55
C THR A 17 -3.68 -7.82 -11.41
N LEU A 18 -3.89 -6.81 -10.57
CA LEU A 18 -5.21 -6.17 -10.40
C LEU A 18 -5.69 -5.52 -11.70
N ASN A 19 -4.80 -4.80 -12.39
CA ASN A 19 -5.13 -4.17 -13.66
C ASN A 19 -5.49 -5.22 -14.73
N ARG A 20 -4.74 -6.31 -14.84
CA ARG A 20 -5.06 -7.41 -15.75
C ARG A 20 -6.38 -8.11 -15.41
N THR A 21 -6.71 -8.20 -14.12
CA THR A 21 -7.89 -8.96 -13.65
C THR A 21 -9.17 -8.13 -13.75
N PHE A 22 -9.11 -6.82 -13.50
CA PHE A 22 -10.30 -5.97 -13.38
C PHE A 22 -10.31 -4.76 -14.32
N GLY A 23 -9.20 -4.42 -14.97
CA GLY A 23 -9.07 -3.17 -15.75
C GLY A 23 -9.96 -3.09 -16.99
N ASP A 24 -10.32 -4.24 -17.58
CA ASP A 24 -11.22 -4.33 -18.74
C ASP A 24 -12.66 -4.70 -18.35
N GLU A 25 -12.92 -4.94 -17.06
CA GLU A 25 -14.23 -5.32 -16.54
C GLU A 25 -14.96 -4.11 -15.94
N ARG A 26 -16.29 -4.18 -15.80
CA ARG A 26 -17.08 -3.20 -15.02
C ARG A 26 -16.87 -3.39 -13.51
N VAL A 27 -15.62 -3.44 -13.08
CA VAL A 27 -15.19 -3.70 -11.71
C VAL A 27 -14.25 -2.57 -11.29
N ALA A 28 -14.61 -1.87 -10.22
CA ALA A 28 -13.73 -0.93 -9.56
C ALA A 28 -13.03 -1.61 -8.39
N PHE A 29 -11.85 -1.12 -8.04
CA PHE A 29 -11.14 -1.58 -6.86
C PHE A 29 -10.43 -0.45 -6.11
N ASN A 30 -10.35 -0.59 -4.79
CA ASN A 30 -9.53 0.23 -3.91
C ASN A 30 -8.46 -0.64 -3.27
N VAL A 31 -7.28 -0.05 -3.04
CA VAL A 31 -6.19 -0.67 -2.28
C VAL A 31 -5.83 0.29 -1.15
N GLU A 32 -6.01 -0.15 0.09
CA GLU A 32 -5.63 0.60 1.29
C GLU A 32 -4.66 -0.22 2.14
N VAL A 33 -3.69 0.47 2.73
CA VAL A 33 -2.77 -0.10 3.72
C VAL A 33 -3.15 0.47 5.07
N ARG A 34 -3.37 -0.39 6.04
CA ARG A 34 -3.56 -0.02 7.44
C ARG A 34 -2.35 -0.45 8.24
N TYR A 35 -1.99 0.36 9.22
CA TYR A 35 -0.77 0.14 10.00
C TYR A 35 -0.93 0.70 11.41
N ARG A 36 -0.10 0.25 12.33
CA ARG A 36 0.00 0.86 13.64
C ARG A 36 0.99 2.02 13.56
N THR A 37 0.64 3.13 14.20
CA THR A 37 1.56 4.27 14.33
C THR A 37 2.43 4.09 15.56
N THR A 38 3.62 4.69 15.57
CA THR A 38 4.51 4.74 16.74
C THR A 38 3.84 5.34 17.99
N ALA A 39 2.87 6.25 17.81
CA ALA A 39 2.05 6.82 18.89
C ALA A 39 0.95 5.88 19.44
N GLY A 40 0.91 4.61 19.02
CA GLY A 40 -0.06 3.61 19.50
C GLY A 40 -1.44 3.64 18.81
N GLY A 41 -1.66 4.54 17.85
CA GLY A 41 -2.86 4.60 17.01
C GLY A 41 -2.82 3.68 15.78
N GLN A 42 -3.86 3.80 14.94
CA GLN A 42 -3.91 3.16 13.61
C GLN A 42 -3.88 4.23 12.52
N GLY A 43 -2.97 4.06 11.57
CA GLY A 43 -2.87 4.85 10.35
C GLY A 43 -3.49 4.13 9.16
N ARG A 44 -3.80 4.90 8.11
CA ARG A 44 -4.27 4.36 6.83
C ARG A 44 -3.74 5.19 5.67
N THR A 45 -3.18 4.52 4.67
CA THR A 45 -2.78 5.08 3.38
C THR A 45 -3.63 4.46 2.27
N ARG A 46 -4.13 5.30 1.35
CA ARG A 46 -4.82 4.83 0.14
C ARG A 46 -3.80 4.77 -1.00
N ILE A 47 -3.59 3.57 -1.54
CA ILE A 47 -2.69 3.35 -2.67
C ILE A 47 -3.43 3.54 -3.98
N VAL A 48 -4.66 2.99 -4.06
CA VAL A 48 -5.58 3.19 -5.19
C VAL A 48 -6.95 3.54 -4.64
N TYR A 49 -7.59 4.55 -5.23
CA TYR A 49 -8.94 4.95 -4.88
C TYR A 49 -9.78 5.24 -6.13
N MET A 50 -10.69 4.31 -6.47
CA MET A 50 -11.63 4.41 -7.59
C MET A 50 -13.04 4.87 -7.15
N GLY A 51 -13.16 5.42 -5.94
CA GLY A 51 -14.42 5.93 -5.39
C GLY A 51 -14.94 5.11 -4.22
N SER A 52 -16.20 5.37 -3.87
CA SER A 52 -16.88 4.70 -2.77
C SER A 52 -17.43 3.33 -3.20
N PRO A 53 -17.10 2.24 -2.49
CA PRO A 53 -17.66 0.93 -2.77
C PRO A 53 -19.18 0.91 -2.64
N SER A 54 -19.85 0.16 -3.52
CA SER A 54 -21.28 -0.13 -3.43
C SER A 54 -21.58 -1.23 -2.39
N ASP A 55 -22.85 -1.46 -2.09
CA ASP A 55 -23.28 -2.43 -1.06
C ASP A 55 -22.84 -3.87 -1.35
N ASN A 56 -22.61 -4.21 -2.62
CA ASN A 56 -22.12 -5.53 -3.07
C ASN A 56 -20.59 -5.63 -3.12
N ALA A 57 -19.87 -4.73 -2.44
CA ALA A 57 -18.42 -4.78 -2.39
C ALA A 57 -17.91 -6.00 -1.63
N VAL A 58 -16.85 -6.61 -2.15
CA VAL A 58 -16.13 -7.71 -1.50
C VAL A 58 -14.75 -7.21 -1.10
N ALA A 59 -14.29 -7.57 0.10
CA ALA A 59 -12.99 -7.20 0.60
C ALA A 59 -12.14 -8.43 0.92
N ALA A 60 -10.84 -8.33 0.66
CA ALA A 60 -9.83 -9.26 1.12
C ALA A 60 -8.69 -8.49 1.81
N SER A 61 -8.20 -9.03 2.93
CA SER A 61 -7.08 -8.47 3.67
C SER A 61 -5.93 -9.46 3.76
N ARG A 62 -4.70 -8.96 3.75
CA ARG A 62 -3.51 -9.75 4.08
C ARG A 62 -2.55 -8.94 4.94
N THR A 63 -2.07 -9.55 6.01
CA THR A 63 -1.02 -8.99 6.85
C THR A 63 0.34 -9.22 6.21
N VAL A 64 1.16 -8.17 6.21
CA VAL A 64 2.54 -8.14 5.76
C VAL A 64 3.38 -7.58 6.90
N VAL A 65 4.47 -8.27 7.23
CA VAL A 65 5.47 -7.80 8.18
C VAL A 65 6.61 -7.20 7.37
N LEU A 66 7.01 -5.99 7.70
CA LEU A 66 8.13 -5.30 7.07
C LEU A 66 9.32 -5.26 8.03
N PHE A 67 10.50 -5.46 7.50
CA PHE A 67 11.78 -5.41 8.20
C PHE A 67 12.62 -4.25 7.71
N ASP A 68 13.56 -3.80 8.54
CA ASP A 68 14.44 -2.66 8.24
C ASP A 68 15.30 -2.83 6.98
N ASP A 69 15.65 -4.07 6.68
CA ASP A 69 16.44 -4.47 5.51
C ASP A 69 15.60 -4.71 4.25
N ASP A 70 14.26 -4.61 4.35
CA ASP A 70 13.40 -4.74 3.18
C ASP A 70 13.69 -3.60 2.19
N PRO A 71 13.87 -3.93 0.89
CA PRO A 71 14.17 -2.94 -0.13
C PRO A 71 12.93 -2.08 -0.42
N VAL A 72 13.16 -0.78 -0.63
CA VAL A 72 12.09 0.12 -1.04
C VAL A 72 11.83 0.06 -2.55
N GLY A 73 10.57 0.28 -2.94
CA GLY A 73 10.10 0.05 -4.32
C GLY A 73 10.71 0.96 -5.38
N ASP A 74 11.35 2.07 -5.00
CA ASP A 74 12.11 2.95 -5.91
C ASP A 74 13.55 2.44 -6.16
N GLY A 75 13.95 1.35 -5.51
CA GLY A 75 15.27 0.75 -5.62
C GLY A 75 16.37 1.53 -4.90
N ALA A 76 16.03 2.60 -4.16
CA ALA A 76 16.99 3.43 -3.46
C ALA A 76 17.13 3.01 -2.00
N GLY A 77 17.71 1.83 -1.75
CA GLY A 77 18.06 1.35 -0.41
C GLY A 77 16.96 0.56 0.30
N THR A 78 17.02 0.57 1.63
CA THR A 78 16.08 -0.16 2.52
C THR A 78 15.14 0.77 3.28
N LEU A 79 14.20 0.20 4.04
CA LEU A 79 13.30 0.97 4.91
C LEU A 79 14.06 1.73 6.01
N ALA A 80 15.11 1.14 6.58
CA ALA A 80 16.00 1.84 7.53
C ALA A 80 16.71 3.03 6.89
N ASP A 81 17.21 2.90 5.65
CA ASP A 81 17.83 4.01 4.93
C ASP A 81 16.85 5.19 4.74
N VAL A 82 15.58 4.87 4.44
CA VAL A 82 14.52 5.89 4.31
C VAL A 82 14.22 6.56 5.65
N ALA A 83 14.11 5.78 6.73
CA ALA A 83 13.81 6.33 8.06
C ALA A 83 14.93 7.24 8.60
N ALA A 84 16.18 6.97 8.23
CA ALA A 84 17.33 7.78 8.63
C ALA A 84 17.53 9.03 7.76
N ALA A 85 16.96 9.08 6.56
CA ALA A 85 17.16 10.18 5.61
C ALA A 85 16.16 11.33 5.87
N PRO A 86 16.64 12.58 6.11
CA PRO A 86 15.76 13.70 6.46
C PRO A 86 14.89 14.20 5.29
N ASP A 87 15.25 13.84 4.05
CA ASP A 87 14.59 14.23 2.81
C ASP A 87 13.73 13.10 2.20
N ARG A 88 13.61 11.97 2.90
CA ARG A 88 12.80 10.83 2.48
C ARG A 88 11.79 10.49 3.56
N GLU A 89 10.65 9.98 3.12
CA GLU A 89 9.59 9.57 4.04
C GLU A 89 8.93 8.31 3.52
N PHE A 90 8.71 7.37 4.43
CA PHE A 90 7.77 6.29 4.23
C PHE A 90 6.49 6.64 4.99
N TYR A 91 5.32 6.25 4.47
CA TYR A 91 4.02 6.67 5.01
C TYR A 91 3.74 6.20 6.46
N VAL A 92 4.63 5.37 7.01
CA VAL A 92 4.64 4.89 8.38
C VAL A 92 6.07 4.96 8.89
N GLY A 93 6.26 5.52 10.08
CA GLY A 93 7.55 5.52 10.75
C GLY A 93 7.88 4.16 11.35
N ASP A 94 9.17 3.91 11.55
CA ASP A 94 9.68 2.71 12.17
C ASP A 94 9.07 2.47 13.57
N ALA A 95 8.48 1.30 13.75
CA ALA A 95 7.77 0.91 14.95
C ALA A 95 8.70 0.28 16.02
N ASP A 96 9.89 -0.17 15.66
CA ASP A 96 10.87 -0.78 16.57
C ASP A 96 12.30 -0.32 16.20
N PRO A 97 12.67 0.95 16.46
CA PRO A 97 13.94 1.53 16.00
C PRO A 97 15.22 0.87 16.52
N ASP A 98 15.10 0.04 17.56
CA ASP A 98 16.21 -0.70 18.17
C ASP A 98 16.22 -2.18 17.74
N GLY A 99 15.25 -2.62 16.94
CA GLY A 99 15.06 -3.99 16.49
C GLY A 99 15.01 -4.11 14.96
N PRO A 100 14.84 -5.33 14.41
CA PRO A 100 14.82 -5.53 12.96
C PRO A 100 13.43 -5.27 12.33
N LEU A 101 12.41 -5.06 13.15
CA LEU A 101 11.02 -4.94 12.70
C LEU A 101 10.71 -3.48 12.36
N TYR A 102 10.43 -3.21 11.09
CA TYR A 102 9.98 -1.89 10.71
C TYR A 102 8.50 -1.66 11.07
N GLY A 103 7.65 -2.67 10.84
CA GLY A 103 6.25 -2.59 11.20
C GLY A 103 5.36 -3.68 10.63
N VAL A 104 4.09 -3.69 11.05
CA VAL A 104 3.08 -4.66 10.61
C VAL A 104 1.96 -3.93 9.88
N MET A 105 1.75 -4.32 8.63
CA MET A 105 0.83 -3.70 7.69
C MET A 105 -0.31 -4.66 7.35
N GLU A 106 -1.54 -4.16 7.26
CA GLU A 106 -2.65 -4.87 6.62
C GLU A 106 -2.90 -4.24 5.26
N VAL A 107 -2.66 -5.01 4.19
CA VAL A 107 -3.07 -4.63 2.84
C VAL A 107 -4.50 -5.11 2.63
N ARG A 108 -5.41 -4.18 2.39
CA ARG A 108 -6.82 -4.45 2.13
C ARG A 108 -7.21 -4.02 0.73
N ILE A 109 -7.78 -4.96 -0.02
CA ILE A 109 -8.30 -4.77 -1.36
C ILE A 109 -9.82 -4.84 -1.26
N VAL A 110 -10.51 -3.84 -1.83
CA VAL A 110 -11.98 -3.80 -1.91
C VAL A 110 -12.37 -3.73 -3.37
N VAL A 111 -13.19 -4.64 -3.84
CA VAL A 111 -13.65 -4.72 -5.23
C VAL A 111 -15.17 -4.62 -5.30
N TRP A 112 -15.71 -3.94 -6.31
CA TRP A 112 -17.15 -3.85 -6.52
C TRP A 112 -17.50 -3.63 -7.99
N ARG A 113 -18.73 -3.99 -8.37
CA ARG A 113 -19.24 -3.76 -9.72
C ARG A 113 -19.68 -2.32 -9.88
N ILE A 114 -19.36 -1.74 -11.04
CA ILE A 114 -19.82 -0.42 -11.48
C ILE A 114 -21.12 -0.57 -12.29
#